data_AF-A0A7C5TZM9-F1
#
_entry.id   AF-A0A7C5TZM9-F1
#
_cell.length_a   1.000
_cell.length_b   1.000
_cell.length_c   1.000
_cell.angle_alpha   90.00
_cell.angle_beta   90.00
_cell.angle_gamma   90.00
#
_symmetry.space_group_name_H-M   'P 1'
#
loop_
_entity.id
_entity.type
_entity.pdbx_description
1 polymer ?
#
loop_
_entity_poly.entity_id
_entity_poly.type
_entity_poly.pdbx_seq_one_letter_code
_entity_poly.pdbx_strand_id
1 'polypeptide(L)'
;MEDKILWAVRGVDLAVEEGITLCIIGESGCGKSTLASTIVGTLPPYAVTSGELRIYDHVVVSGDVRKYNDIRGKLTAYIPQNPGTSL
;
A
#
# COMPACT_ATOMS: atom_id res chain seq x y z
N MET A 1 26.23 -11.42 8.51
CA MET A 1 24.78 -11.62 8.67
C MET A 1 24.17 -11.28 7.32
N GLU A 2 23.60 -12.26 6.62
CA GLU A 2 22.81 -11.96 5.42
C GLU A 2 21.58 -11.14 5.83
N ASP A 3 21.35 -10.02 5.15
CA ASP A 3 20.14 -9.22 5.29
C ASP A 3 18.94 -10.04 4.84
N LYS A 4 18.31 -10.71 5.81
CA LYS A 4 17.14 -11.54 5.55
C LYS A 4 15.93 -10.63 5.35
N ILE A 5 15.53 -10.44 4.09
CA ILE A 5 14.30 -9.72 3.76
C ILE A 5 13.11 -10.49 4.37
N LEU A 6 12.41 -9.85 5.31
CA LEU A 6 11.16 -10.35 5.86
C LEU A 6 10.00 -9.83 5.00
N TRP A 7 9.36 -10.76 4.32
CA TRP A 7 8.25 -10.44 3.43
C TRP A 7 6.92 -10.46 4.16
N ALA A 8 6.26 -9.29 4.23
CA ALA A 8 4.88 -9.17 4.68
C ALA A 8 3.86 -9.46 3.57
N VAL A 9 4.20 -9.14 2.31
CA VAL A 9 3.36 -9.35 1.12
C VAL A 9 4.28 -9.80 -0.03
N ARG A 10 3.85 -10.77 -0.85
CA ARG A 10 4.65 -11.32 -1.98
C ARG A 10 3.73 -11.64 -3.16
N GLY A 11 4.04 -11.09 -4.34
CA GLY A 11 3.39 -11.47 -5.60
C GLY A 11 1.86 -11.41 -5.56
N VAL A 12 1.31 -10.30 -5.04
CA VAL A 12 -0.13 -10.08 -4.98
C VAL A 12 -0.53 -9.13 -6.09
N ASP A 13 -1.51 -9.55 -6.89
CA ASP A 13 -2.18 -8.72 -7.88
C ASP A 13 -3.62 -8.49 -7.43
N LEU A 14 -4.05 -7.22 -7.43
CA LEU A 14 -5.42 -6.84 -7.11
C LEU A 14 -5.88 -5.71 -8.02
N ALA A 15 -7.15 -5.73 -8.39
CA ALA A 15 -7.82 -4.63 -9.08
C ALA A 15 -9.11 -4.32 -8.33
N VAL A 16 -9.44 -3.03 -8.20
CA VAL A 16 -10.70 -2.54 -7.64
C VAL A 16 -11.32 -1.62 -8.67
N GLU A 17 -12.51 -1.98 -9.13
CA GLU A 17 -13.27 -1.15 -10.08
C GLU A 17 -13.93 0.03 -9.36
N GLU A 18 -14.27 1.07 -10.11
CA GLU A 18 -14.97 2.23 -9.58
C GLU A 18 -16.32 1.82 -8.97
N GLY A 19 -16.62 2.37 -7.79
CA GLY A 19 -17.85 2.06 -7.05
C GLY A 19 -17.85 0.70 -6.34
N ILE A 20 -16.78 -0.09 -6.45
CA ILE A 20 -16.67 -1.38 -5.77
C ILE A 20 -15.97 -1.24 -4.42
N THR A 21 -16.62 -1.80 -3.39
CA THR A 21 -16.02 -1.98 -2.08
C THR A 21 -15.32 -3.34 -2.03
N LEU A 22 -13.99 -3.34 -1.98
CA LEU A 22 -13.18 -4.54 -1.74
C LEU A 22 -12.87 -4.70 -0.25
N CYS A 23 -13.09 -5.90 0.29
CA CYS A 23 -12.69 -6.27 1.66
C CYS A 23 -11.53 -7.27 1.62
N ILE A 24 -10.44 -6.95 2.34
CA ILE A 24 -9.29 -7.85 2.50
C ILE A 24 -9.36 -8.51 3.87
N ILE A 25 -9.54 -9.82 3.88
CA ILE A 25 -9.62 -10.64 5.11
C ILE A 25 -8.39 -11.52 5.28
N GLY A 26 -8.16 -11.98 6.50
CA GLY A 26 -7.07 -12.90 6.83
C GLY A 26 -6.60 -12.78 8.28
N GLU A 27 -5.82 -13.74 8.74
CA GLU A 27 -5.31 -13.82 10.11
C GLU A 27 -4.40 -12.63 10.51
N SER A 28 -4.22 -12.41 11.81
CA SER A 28 -3.27 -11.40 12.28
C SER A 28 -1.87 -11.67 11.73
N GLY A 29 -1.20 -10.61 11.25
CA GLY A 29 0.16 -10.73 10.69
C GLY A 29 0.25 -11.17 9.22
N CYS A 30 -0.85 -11.48 8.53
CA CYS A 30 -0.79 -11.91 7.12
C CYS A 30 -0.49 -10.80 6.08
N GLY A 31 -0.22 -9.57 6.52
CA GLY A 31 0.19 -8.47 5.63
C GLY A 31 -0.90 -7.49 5.19
N LYS A 32 -2.16 -7.63 5.65
CA LYS A 32 -3.28 -6.72 5.30
C LYS A 32 -2.95 -5.24 5.49
N SER A 33 -2.50 -4.87 6.69
CA SER A 33 -2.18 -3.48 7.02
C SER A 33 -0.95 -2.99 6.26
N THR A 34 -0.01 -3.88 5.95
CA THR A 34 1.16 -3.56 5.10
C THR A 34 0.72 -3.27 3.67
N LEU A 35 -0.15 -4.10 3.09
CA LEU A 35 -0.72 -3.86 1.77
C LEU A 35 -1.49 -2.54 1.71
N ALA A 36 -2.34 -2.26 2.69
CA ALA A 36 -3.05 -0.99 2.79
C ALA A 36 -2.09 0.20 2.88
N SER A 37 -1.06 0.10 3.74
CA SER A 37 -0.03 1.13 3.94
C SER A 37 0.82 1.37 2.69
N THR A 38 1.08 0.31 1.90
CA THR A 38 1.70 0.43 0.57
C THR A 38 0.82 1.25 -0.37
N ILE A 39 -0.48 0.94 -0.47
CA ILE A 39 -1.40 1.66 -1.37
C ILE A 39 -1.45 3.16 -1.04
N VAL A 40 -1.49 3.52 0.25
CA VAL A 40 -1.53 4.92 0.70
C VAL A 40 -0.14 5.57 0.85
N GLY A 41 0.92 4.80 0.62
CA GLY A 41 2.33 5.24 0.62
C GLY A 41 2.94 5.54 1.98
N THR A 42 2.36 5.07 3.08
CA THR A 42 2.81 5.42 4.46
C THR A 42 4.02 4.63 4.91
N LEU A 43 4.44 3.63 4.14
CA LEU A 43 5.68 2.90 4.38
C LEU A 43 6.90 3.67 3.87
N PRO A 44 8.09 3.43 4.46
CA PRO A 44 9.35 3.92 3.90
C PRO A 44 9.55 3.46 2.45
N PRO A 45 10.22 4.24 1.58
CA PRO A 45 10.40 3.91 0.16
C PRO A 45 11.00 2.52 -0.11
N TYR A 46 11.93 2.09 0.75
CA TYR A 46 12.60 0.78 0.66
C TYR A 46 11.70 -0.42 0.96
N ALA A 47 10.52 -0.20 1.57
CA ALA A 47 9.60 -1.28 1.92
C ALA A 47 8.90 -1.88 0.68
N VAL A 48 8.84 -1.13 -0.42
CA VAL A 48 8.32 -1.62 -1.70
C VAL A 48 9.49 -2.04 -2.57
N THR A 49 9.74 -3.35 -2.61
CA THR A 49 10.87 -3.93 -3.34
C THR A 49 10.64 -4.00 -4.85
N SER A 50 9.40 -4.27 -5.28
CA SER A 50 9.04 -4.38 -6.70
C SER A 50 7.53 -4.25 -6.90
N GLY A 51 7.11 -4.12 -8.16
CA GLY A 51 5.70 -4.05 -8.58
C GLY A 51 5.28 -2.68 -9.09
N GLU A 52 4.02 -2.59 -9.51
CA GLU A 52 3.38 -1.35 -9.92
C GLU A 52 2.13 -1.07 -9.09
N LEU A 53 1.88 0.22 -8.83
CA LEU A 53 0.64 0.70 -8.24
C LEU A 53 0.08 1.79 -9.13
N ARG A 54 -1.17 1.60 -9.56
CA ARG A 54 -1.94 2.60 -10.28
C ARG A 54 -3.20 2.91 -9.50
N ILE A 55 -3.55 4.19 -9.43
CA ILE A 55 -4.81 4.67 -8.87
C ILE A 55 -5.46 5.54 -9.93
N TYR A 56 -6.58 5.07 -10.48
CA TYR A 56 -7.17 5.61 -11.70
C TYR A 56 -6.12 5.70 -12.84
N ASP A 57 -5.93 6.88 -13.42
CA ASP A 57 -4.96 7.18 -14.48
C ASP A 57 -3.56 7.53 -13.95
N HIS A 58 -3.35 7.52 -12.63
CA HIS A 58 -2.07 7.86 -12.01
C HIS A 58 -1.19 6.63 -11.78
N VAL A 59 0.01 6.62 -12.36
CA VAL A 59 1.09 5.70 -11.97
C VAL A 59 1.75 6.23 -10.69
N VAL A 60 1.51 5.55 -9.58
CA VAL A 60 1.99 5.95 -8.24
C VAL A 60 3.32 5.28 -7.91
N VAL A 61 3.45 4.01 -8.27
CA VAL A 61 4.68 3.21 -8.12
C VAL A 61 4.97 2.52 -9.43
N SER A 62 6.20 2.66 -9.94
CA SER A 62 6.75 1.85 -11.04
C SER A 62 8.28 1.95 -10.99
N GLY A 63 8.98 0.81 -10.91
CA GLY A 63 10.43 0.77 -10.67
C GLY A 63 10.80 1.53 -9.38
N ASP A 64 11.65 2.55 -9.48
CA ASP A 64 12.07 3.42 -8.37
C ASP A 64 11.15 4.63 -8.15
N VAL A 65 10.19 4.86 -9.05
CA VAL A 65 9.28 6.02 -8.97
C VAL A 65 8.32 5.86 -7.80
N ARG A 66 8.16 6.90 -6.99
CA ARG A 66 7.17 6.99 -5.89
C ARG A 66 6.48 8.37 -5.93
N LYS A 67 5.21 8.43 -6.36
CA LYS A 67 4.44 9.67 -6.57
C LYS A 67 3.22 9.81 -5.64
N TYR A 68 3.38 9.45 -4.37
CA TYR A 68 2.27 9.49 -3.41
C TYR A 68 1.73 10.91 -3.14
N ASN A 69 2.55 11.95 -3.33
CA ASN A 69 2.11 13.35 -3.14
C ASN A 69 1.03 13.78 -4.14
N ASP A 70 0.97 13.14 -5.31
CA ASP A 70 0.01 13.49 -6.34
C ASP A 70 -1.40 12.98 -6.02
N ILE A 71 -1.50 11.93 -5.20
CA ILE A 71 -2.76 11.23 -4.90
C ILE A 71 -3.29 11.48 -3.48
N ARG A 72 -2.42 11.77 -2.51
CA ARG A 72 -2.81 11.87 -1.10
C ARG A 72 -3.70 13.08 -0.84
N GLY A 73 -4.82 12.85 -0.17
CA GLY A 73 -5.82 13.89 0.11
C GLY A 73 -6.63 14.34 -1.10
N LYS A 74 -6.28 13.90 -2.32
CA LYS A 74 -7.02 14.18 -3.55
C LYS A 74 -7.83 12.97 -4.01
N LEU A 75 -7.18 11.80 -4.04
CA LEU A 75 -7.75 10.54 -4.54
C LEU A 75 -7.77 9.45 -3.47
N THR A 76 -6.88 9.53 -2.48
CA THR A 76 -6.81 8.54 -1.39
C THR A 76 -6.92 9.19 -0.02
N ALA A 77 -7.71 8.60 0.84
CA ALA A 77 -7.76 8.86 2.28
C ALA A 77 -7.45 7.57 3.05
N TYR A 78 -6.81 7.70 4.21
CA TYR A 78 -6.46 6.55 5.06
C TYR A 78 -6.96 6.74 6.47
N ILE A 79 -7.69 5.74 6.97
CA ILE A 79 -8.11 5.66 8.37
C ILE A 79 -7.35 4.46 8.96
N PRO A 80 -6.30 4.70 9.78
CA PRO A 80 -5.53 3.61 10.36
C PRO A 80 -6.36 2.86 11.42
N GLN A 81 -5.91 1.65 11.78
CA GLN A 81 -6.57 0.83 12.81
C GLN A 81 -6.72 1.57 14.16
N ASN A 82 -5.73 2.38 14.53
CA ASN A 82 -5.73 3.17 15.76
C ASN A 82 -5.64 4.67 15.43
N PRO A 83 -6.76 5.34 15.12
CA PRO A 83 -6.75 6.73 14.66
C PRO A 83 -6.31 7.73 15.75
N GLY A 84 -6.48 7.39 17.04
CA GLY A 84 -6.12 8.25 18.16
C GLY A 84 -4.62 8.37 18.46
N THR A 85 -3.79 7.49 17.89
CA THR A 85 -2.32 7.51 18.09
C THR A 85 -1.56 8.24 16.96
N SER A 86 -2.27 8.90 16.05
CA SER A 86 -1.70 9.56 14.86
C SER A 86 -1.73 11.10 14.93
N LEU A 87 -1.77 11.67 16.14
CA LEU A 87 -1.65 13.11 16.43
C LEU A 87 -0.26 13.45 16.93
#